data_AF-A0A5N7BZM9-F1
#
_entry.id   AF-A0A5N7BZM9-F1
#
_cell.length_a   1.000
_cell.length_b   1.000
_cell.length_c   1.000
_cell.angle_alpha   90.00
_cell.angle_beta   90.00
_cell.angle_gamma   90.00
#
_symmetry.space_group_name_H-M   'P 1'
#
loop_
_entity.id
_entity.type
_entity.pdbx_description
1 polymer ?
#
loop_
_entity_poly.entity_id
_entity_poly.type
_entity_poly.pdbx_seq_one_letter_code
_entity_poly.pdbx_strand_id
1 'polypeptide(L)'
;MSSPPKSPPITLYRGLPGTGVYTWSPFVIKLEARLRFAGIPYRVEAGSLRNAPKGKVPYISIPEPNIHENPSPPLMGDSTMITKTLIERGLVGDLNNKLSATEKLHDMSLQALLEEKLYFYGSYEKWVLNYYTMRDVVLGSLPWPVRVVVGLMIYRKVTRNLLGQGTMLFSTEEINSFNREIWESVDAVLVEARSRYVDRAREGPFWVWGGDEPTEADAVLFGFIVSGLVSYAAPNMQRTVRGFPALVDYARRIHDRYFPDYALWE
;
A
#
# COMPACT_ATOMS: atom_id res chain seq x y z
N MET A 1 -35.50 -15.17 -2.52
CA MET A 1 -34.27 -14.58 -1.96
C MET A 1 -33.09 -15.22 -2.66
N SER A 2 -32.58 -14.56 -3.69
CA SER A 2 -31.43 -15.04 -4.47
C SER A 2 -30.19 -14.88 -3.60
N SER A 3 -29.49 -15.97 -3.30
CA SER A 3 -28.17 -15.92 -2.69
C SER A 3 -27.29 -14.97 -3.50
N PRO A 4 -26.53 -14.05 -2.88
CA PRO A 4 -25.55 -13.26 -3.65
C PRO A 4 -24.61 -14.24 -4.37
N PRO A 5 -24.21 -13.94 -5.62
CA PRO A 5 -23.25 -14.79 -6.32
C PRO A 5 -22.02 -14.95 -5.43
N LYS A 6 -21.62 -16.19 -5.14
CA LYS A 6 -20.36 -16.48 -4.43
C LYS A 6 -19.24 -15.97 -5.32
N SER A 7 -18.76 -14.75 -5.08
CA SER A 7 -17.57 -14.24 -5.75
C SER A 7 -16.43 -15.23 -5.56
N PRO A 8 -15.70 -15.60 -6.63
CA PRO A 8 -14.58 -16.53 -6.51
C PRO A 8 -13.53 -15.95 -5.55
N PRO A 9 -12.93 -16.77 -4.67
CA PRO A 9 -11.97 -16.27 -3.70
C PRO A 9 -10.73 -15.71 -4.42
N ILE A 10 -10.46 -14.42 -4.27
CA ILE A 10 -9.24 -13.78 -4.78
C ILE A 10 -8.06 -14.23 -3.90
N THR A 11 -6.95 -14.65 -4.51
CA THR A 11 -5.69 -14.88 -3.79
C THR A 11 -4.76 -13.70 -4.02
N LEU A 12 -4.36 -13.02 -2.94
CA LEU A 12 -3.41 -11.91 -2.92
C LEU A 12 -2.03 -12.39 -2.49
N TYR A 13 -1.05 -12.21 -3.36
CA TYR A 13 0.34 -12.56 -3.11
C TYR A 13 1.13 -11.33 -2.64
N ARG A 14 1.59 -11.39 -1.40
CA ARG A 14 2.13 -10.24 -0.66
C ARG A 14 3.66 -10.20 -0.49
N GLY A 15 4.35 -11.21 -1.01
CA GLY A 15 5.81 -11.35 -0.89
C GLY A 15 6.24 -12.04 0.41
N LEU A 16 6.10 -11.39 1.56
CA LEU A 16 6.51 -11.94 2.85
C LEU A 16 5.46 -12.92 3.43
N PRO A 17 5.89 -14.03 4.08
CA PRO A 17 4.98 -14.98 4.71
C PRO A 17 4.24 -14.36 5.91
N GLY A 18 3.15 -15.00 6.33
CA GLY A 18 2.34 -14.64 7.50
C GLY A 18 0.90 -14.26 7.15
N THR A 19 0.05 -14.20 8.18
CA THR A 19 -1.35 -13.77 8.11
C THR A 19 -1.60 -12.85 9.30
N GLY A 20 -2.56 -11.93 9.21
CA GLY A 20 -2.86 -11.04 10.33
C GLY A 20 -1.74 -10.05 10.67
N VAL A 21 -0.84 -9.76 9.73
CA VAL A 21 0.26 -8.79 9.91
C VAL A 21 0.45 -7.98 8.63
N TYR A 22 0.69 -6.69 8.79
CA TYR A 22 1.02 -5.81 7.67
C TYR A 22 2.39 -6.10 7.07
N THR A 23 2.53 -5.81 5.78
CA THR A 23 3.84 -5.87 5.09
C THR A 23 4.50 -4.49 5.04
N TRP A 24 5.76 -4.44 4.63
CA TRP A 24 6.48 -3.18 4.45
C TRP A 24 6.26 -2.51 3.10
N SER A 25 5.41 -3.10 2.25
CA SER A 25 5.09 -2.56 0.95
C SER A 25 3.76 -1.80 1.03
N PRO A 26 3.76 -0.48 0.80
CA PRO A 26 2.51 0.28 0.80
C PRO A 26 1.57 -0.18 -0.32
N PHE A 27 2.12 -0.68 -1.45
CA PHE A 27 1.33 -1.21 -2.55
C PHE A 27 0.56 -2.49 -2.20
N VAL A 28 1.10 -3.31 -1.29
CA VAL A 28 0.38 -4.49 -0.78
C VAL A 28 -0.75 -4.04 0.13
N ILE A 29 -0.44 -3.18 1.10
CA ILE A 29 -1.42 -2.72 2.09
C ILE A 29 -2.56 -1.96 1.41
N LYS A 30 -2.28 -1.10 0.42
CA LYS A 30 -3.34 -0.38 -0.31
C LYS A 30 -4.28 -1.31 -1.06
N LEU A 31 -3.76 -2.41 -1.64
CA LEU A 31 -4.60 -3.36 -2.36
C LEU A 31 -5.47 -4.16 -1.39
N GLU A 32 -4.93 -4.53 -0.22
CA GLU A 32 -5.72 -5.15 0.85
C GLU A 32 -6.81 -4.20 1.36
N ALA A 33 -6.47 -2.92 1.60
CA ALA A 33 -7.43 -1.90 2.00
C ALA A 33 -8.53 -1.76 0.95
N ARG A 34 -8.17 -1.70 -0.33
CA ARG A 34 -9.11 -1.61 -1.44
C ARG A 34 -10.08 -2.78 -1.52
N LEU A 35 -9.59 -4.01 -1.35
CA LEU A 35 -10.42 -5.22 -1.32
C LEU A 35 -11.36 -5.22 -0.11
N ARG A 36 -10.88 -4.77 1.06
CA ARG A 36 -11.67 -4.70 2.29
C ARG A 36 -12.71 -3.57 2.28
N PHE A 37 -12.40 -2.42 1.69
CA PHE A 37 -13.37 -1.34 1.46
C PHE A 37 -14.51 -1.81 0.56
N ALA A 38 -14.22 -2.67 -0.42
CA ALA A 38 -15.23 -3.30 -1.27
C ALA A 38 -15.93 -4.51 -0.60
N GLY A 39 -15.57 -4.90 0.62
CA GLY A 39 -16.14 -6.06 1.32
C GLY A 39 -15.86 -7.41 0.64
N ILE A 40 -14.80 -7.52 -0.16
CA ILE A 40 -14.51 -8.73 -0.92
C ILE A 40 -13.66 -9.70 -0.11
N PRO A 41 -14.09 -10.97 0.04
CA PRO A 41 -13.27 -11.99 0.67
C PRO A 41 -12.06 -12.32 -0.21
N TYR A 42 -10.88 -12.35 0.40
CA TYR A 42 -9.63 -12.74 -0.25
C TYR A 42 -8.80 -13.61 0.69
N ARG A 43 -7.87 -14.37 0.11
CA ARG A 43 -6.84 -15.12 0.84
C ARG A 43 -5.50 -14.46 0.60
N VAL A 44 -4.62 -14.52 1.59
CA VAL A 44 -3.24 -14.06 1.44
C VAL A 44 -2.31 -15.26 1.32
N GLU A 45 -1.35 -15.17 0.41
CA GLU A 45 -0.31 -16.17 0.23
C GLU A 45 1.05 -15.51 0.16
N ALA A 46 2.08 -16.29 0.54
CA ALA A 46 3.45 -15.88 0.28
C ALA A 46 3.65 -15.78 -1.25
N GLY A 47 4.07 -14.60 -1.70
CA GLY A 47 4.30 -14.33 -3.12
C GLY A 47 5.76 -14.51 -3.48
N SER A 48 6.05 -14.99 -4.69
CA SER A 48 7.42 -15.00 -5.22
C SER A 48 7.58 -13.90 -6.27
N LEU A 49 8.61 -13.05 -6.10
CA LEU A 49 8.95 -12.04 -7.12
C LEU A 49 9.29 -12.67 -8.47
N ARG A 50 9.77 -13.92 -8.48
CA ARG A 50 10.05 -14.67 -9.72
C ARG A 50 8.76 -15.01 -10.48
N ASN A 51 7.67 -15.24 -9.75
CA ASN A 51 6.37 -15.61 -10.33
C ASN A 51 5.47 -14.39 -10.54
N ALA A 52 5.87 -13.22 -10.05
CA ALA A 52 5.13 -11.98 -10.22
C ALA A 52 5.20 -11.51 -11.68
N PRO A 53 4.05 -11.26 -12.36
CA PRO A 53 4.01 -10.88 -13.78
C PRO A 53 4.88 -9.67 -14.15
N LYS A 54 5.04 -8.73 -13.22
CA LYS A 54 5.84 -7.50 -13.40
C LYS A 54 7.12 -7.48 -12.55
N GLY A 55 7.50 -8.63 -11.96
CA GLY A 55 8.61 -8.72 -11.02
C GLY A 55 8.44 -7.87 -9.75
N LYS A 56 7.20 -7.56 -9.37
CA LYS A 56 6.82 -6.73 -8.21
C LYS A 56 5.60 -7.33 -7.50
N VAL A 57 5.52 -7.11 -6.19
CA VAL A 57 4.33 -7.37 -5.37
C VAL A 57 3.56 -6.05 -5.15
N PRO A 58 2.23 -6.09 -4.91
CA PRO A 58 1.39 -7.29 -4.91
C PRO A 58 1.06 -7.78 -6.32
N TYR A 59 0.65 -9.03 -6.40
CA TYR A 59 -0.09 -9.58 -7.54
C TYR A 59 -1.23 -10.46 -7.03
N ILE A 60 -2.28 -10.64 -7.84
CA ILE A 60 -3.44 -11.46 -7.48
C ILE A 60 -3.62 -12.61 -8.47
N SER A 61 -4.34 -13.63 -8.01
CA SER A 61 -4.91 -14.68 -8.84
C SER A 61 -6.42 -14.71 -8.61
N ILE A 62 -7.19 -14.71 -9.70
CA ILE A 62 -8.65 -14.80 -9.67
C ILE A 62 -9.03 -16.13 -10.30
N PRO A 63 -9.64 -17.08 -9.55
CA PRO A 63 -10.15 -18.31 -10.12
C PRO A 63 -11.21 -18.01 -11.18
N GLU A 64 -11.00 -18.47 -12.42
CA GLU A 64 -12.00 -18.34 -13.48
C GLU A 64 -12.87 -19.61 -13.52
N PRO A 65 -14.21 -19.49 -13.42
CA PRO A 65 -15.10 -20.65 -13.29
C PRO A 65 -15.17 -21.58 -14.51
N ASN A 66 -14.62 -21.19 -15.67
CA ASN A 66 -14.81 -21.91 -16.95
C ASN A 66 -13.52 -22.26 -17.71
N ILE A 67 -12.35 -22.22 -17.08
CA ILE A 67 -11.12 -22.65 -17.77
C ILE A 67 -10.83 -24.11 -17.40
N HIS A 68 -11.37 -25.04 -18.20
CA HIS A 68 -10.96 -26.45 -18.19
C HIS A 68 -9.55 -26.68 -18.77
N GLU A 69 -8.89 -25.63 -19.29
CA GLU A 69 -7.65 -25.74 -20.07
C GLU A 69 -6.42 -25.09 -19.44
N ASN A 70 -6.49 -24.55 -18.22
CA ASN A 70 -5.35 -23.93 -17.56
C ASN A 70 -5.37 -24.19 -16.04
N PRO A 71 -4.45 -25.01 -15.49
CA PRO A 71 -4.49 -25.42 -14.08
C PRO A 71 -4.16 -24.29 -13.09
N SER A 72 -3.71 -23.13 -13.56
CA SER A 72 -3.35 -21.97 -12.74
C SER A 72 -4.10 -20.72 -13.22
N PRO A 73 -4.77 -19.95 -12.33
CA PRO A 73 -5.51 -18.77 -12.75
C PRO A 73 -4.56 -17.63 -13.17
N PRO A 74 -4.95 -16.77 -14.13
CA PRO A 74 -4.09 -15.70 -14.62
C PRO A 74 -3.64 -14.78 -13.48
N LEU A 75 -2.33 -14.53 -13.42
CA LEU A 75 -1.73 -13.64 -12.43
C LEU A 75 -1.77 -12.21 -12.94
N MET A 76 -2.27 -11.27 -12.11
CA MET A 76 -2.27 -9.84 -12.40
C MET A 76 -1.41 -9.12 -11.39
N GLY A 77 -0.44 -8.33 -11.85
CA GLY A 77 0.45 -7.53 -10.99
C GLY A 77 0.25 -6.03 -11.22
N ASP A 78 0.74 -5.22 -10.28
CA ASP A 78 0.44 -3.79 -10.12
C ASP A 78 -0.96 -3.56 -9.57
N SER A 79 -1.00 -3.05 -8.35
CA SER A 79 -2.21 -2.76 -7.59
C SER A 79 -3.22 -1.84 -8.32
N THR A 80 -2.76 -0.87 -9.11
CA THR A 80 -3.66 0.06 -9.82
C THR A 80 -4.32 -0.65 -11.00
N MET A 81 -3.53 -1.42 -11.76
CA MET A 81 -4.07 -2.26 -12.84
C MET A 81 -4.97 -3.38 -12.33
N ILE A 82 -4.64 -3.97 -11.18
CA ILE A 82 -5.49 -4.95 -10.52
C ILE A 82 -6.85 -4.34 -10.19
N THR A 83 -6.88 -3.20 -9.47
CA THR A 83 -8.14 -2.53 -9.12
C THR A 83 -8.95 -2.17 -10.36
N LYS A 84 -8.31 -1.59 -11.39
CA LYS A 84 -8.96 -1.27 -12.66
C LYS A 84 -9.61 -2.50 -13.30
N THR A 85 -8.88 -3.61 -13.37
CA THR A 85 -9.40 -4.86 -13.95
C THR A 85 -10.55 -5.43 -13.12
N LEU A 86 -10.49 -5.35 -11.79
CA LEU A 86 -11.58 -5.80 -10.92
C LEU A 86 -12.84 -4.94 -11.12
N ILE A 87 -12.69 -3.62 -11.33
CA ILE A 87 -13.80 -2.71 -11.64
C ILE A 87 -14.41 -3.06 -13.00
N GLU A 88 -13.57 -3.19 -14.04
CA GLU A 88 -13.99 -3.51 -15.41
C GLU A 88 -14.71 -4.86 -15.50
N ARG A 89 -14.30 -5.84 -14.68
CA ARG A 89 -14.96 -7.15 -14.56
C ARG A 89 -16.20 -7.13 -13.66
N GLY A 90 -16.58 -5.99 -13.08
CA GLY A 90 -17.71 -5.85 -12.17
C GLY A 90 -17.53 -6.60 -10.84
N LEU A 91 -16.29 -6.94 -10.46
CA LEU A 91 -15.98 -7.66 -9.24
C LEU A 91 -15.92 -6.74 -8.02
N VAL A 92 -15.45 -5.49 -8.19
CA VAL A 92 -15.50 -4.42 -7.19
C VAL A 92 -16.28 -3.23 -7.76
N GLY A 93 -16.94 -2.46 -6.89
CA GLY A 93 -17.41 -1.12 -7.25
C GLY A 93 -16.25 -0.14 -7.42
N ASP A 94 -16.39 0.86 -8.28
CA ASP A 94 -15.46 2.00 -8.38
C ASP A 94 -15.70 2.97 -7.21
N LEU A 95 -14.71 3.13 -6.33
CA LEU A 95 -14.81 4.01 -5.16
C LEU A 95 -14.91 5.49 -5.56
N ASN A 96 -14.41 5.84 -6.74
CA ASN A 96 -14.39 7.21 -7.22
C ASN A 96 -15.60 7.53 -8.11
N ASN A 97 -16.59 6.63 -8.24
CA ASN A 97 -17.69 6.79 -9.18
C ASN A 97 -18.56 8.02 -8.92
N LYS A 98 -18.77 8.39 -7.65
CA LYS A 98 -19.57 9.53 -7.19
C LYS A 98 -18.82 10.87 -7.23
N LEU A 99 -17.51 10.85 -7.45
CA LEU A 99 -16.68 12.05 -7.47
C LEU A 99 -16.89 12.85 -8.77
N SER A 100 -16.97 14.18 -8.63
CA SER A 100 -16.87 15.12 -9.75
C SER A 100 -15.51 15.06 -10.44
N ALA A 101 -15.39 15.66 -11.63
CA ALA A 101 -14.13 15.67 -12.36
C ALA A 101 -12.98 16.31 -11.55
N THR A 102 -13.26 17.40 -10.82
CA THR A 102 -12.28 18.08 -9.97
C THR A 102 -11.88 17.21 -8.78
N GLU A 103 -12.84 16.56 -8.12
CA GLU A 103 -12.55 15.65 -7.00
C GLU A 103 -11.74 14.43 -7.45
N LYS A 104 -12.03 13.88 -8.63
CA LYS A 104 -11.20 12.80 -9.23
C LYS A 104 -9.76 13.24 -9.49
N LEU A 105 -9.56 14.49 -9.93
CA LEU A 105 -8.22 15.04 -10.13
C LEU A 105 -7.49 15.21 -8.80
N HIS A 106 -8.16 15.71 -7.75
CA HIS A 106 -7.58 15.80 -6.41
C HIS A 106 -7.19 14.43 -5.86
N ASP A 107 -8.09 13.45 -6.01
CA ASP A 107 -7.86 12.07 -5.59
C ASP A 107 -6.64 11.47 -6.28
N MET A 108 -6.58 11.54 -7.61
CA MET A 108 -5.44 11.09 -8.41
C MET A 108 -4.14 11.82 -8.04
N SER A 109 -4.20 13.11 -7.74
CA SER A 109 -3.02 13.91 -7.38
C SER A 109 -2.40 13.45 -6.06
N LEU A 110 -3.22 13.13 -5.05
CA LEU A 110 -2.72 12.57 -3.79
C LEU A 110 -2.11 11.19 -4.00
N GLN A 111 -2.76 10.33 -4.79
CA GLN A 111 -2.19 9.01 -5.14
C GLN A 111 -0.83 9.16 -5.82
N ALA A 112 -0.71 10.04 -6.81
CA ALA A 112 0.54 10.30 -7.53
C ALA A 112 1.62 10.88 -6.60
N LEU A 113 1.27 11.79 -5.68
CA LEU A 113 2.21 12.34 -4.71
C LEU A 113 2.81 11.25 -3.82
N LEU A 114 1.98 10.31 -3.36
CA LEU A 114 2.43 9.22 -2.51
C LEU A 114 3.23 8.17 -3.29
N GLU A 115 2.73 7.77 -4.46
CA GLU A 115 3.29 6.65 -5.23
C GLU A 115 4.49 7.02 -6.09
N GLU A 116 4.50 8.23 -6.67
CA GLU A 116 5.52 8.65 -7.62
C GLU A 116 6.57 9.60 -7.02
N LYS A 117 6.33 10.11 -5.79
CA LYS A 117 7.29 10.95 -5.07
C LYS A 117 7.67 10.34 -3.71
N LEU A 118 6.73 10.23 -2.78
CA LEU A 118 7.01 9.80 -1.40
C LEU A 118 7.60 8.37 -1.33
N TYR A 119 7.12 7.46 -2.19
CA TYR A 119 7.62 6.09 -2.28
C TYR A 119 9.14 6.02 -2.54
N PHE A 120 9.68 6.92 -3.37
CA PHE A 120 11.11 6.91 -3.70
C PHE A 120 11.97 7.40 -2.53
N TYR A 121 11.49 8.35 -1.72
CA TYR A 121 12.16 8.74 -0.48
C TYR A 121 12.20 7.59 0.53
N GLY A 122 11.08 6.86 0.71
CA GLY A 122 11.07 5.66 1.53
C GLY A 122 11.96 4.53 0.98
N SER A 123 12.05 4.40 -0.35
CA SER A 123 12.93 3.43 -1.01
C SER A 123 14.40 3.76 -0.80
N TYR A 124 14.77 5.04 -0.87
CA TYR A 124 16.11 5.53 -0.56
C TYR A 124 16.49 5.16 0.88
N GLU A 125 15.65 5.47 1.85
CA GLU A 125 15.92 5.16 3.25
C GLU A 125 16.09 3.65 3.50
N LYS A 126 15.19 2.82 2.94
CA LYS A 126 15.23 1.35 3.12
C LYS A 126 16.42 0.70 2.44
N TRP A 127 16.67 1.01 1.17
CA TRP A 127 17.64 0.28 0.36
C TRP A 127 19.01 0.92 0.27
N VAL A 128 19.15 2.22 0.57
CA VAL A 128 20.42 2.94 0.54
C VAL A 128 20.96 3.11 1.96
N LEU A 129 20.20 3.76 2.85
CA LEU A 129 20.67 4.04 4.21
C LEU A 129 20.64 2.80 5.11
N ASN A 130 19.60 1.97 5.00
CA ASN A 130 19.37 0.81 5.87
C ASN A 130 19.45 -0.53 5.14
N TYR A 131 20.34 -0.61 4.15
CA TYR A 131 20.46 -1.76 3.23
C TYR A 131 20.50 -3.12 3.94
N TYR A 132 21.33 -3.27 4.99
CA TYR A 132 21.48 -4.55 5.67
C TYR A 132 20.18 -5.01 6.35
N THR A 133 19.53 -4.11 7.09
CA THR A 133 18.23 -4.34 7.71
C THR A 133 17.18 -4.73 6.66
N MET A 134 17.09 -3.96 5.57
CA MET A 134 16.13 -4.23 4.50
C MET A 134 16.40 -5.58 3.79
N ARG A 135 17.66 -5.86 3.46
CA ARG A 135 18.09 -7.10 2.82
C ARG A 135 17.75 -8.31 3.70
N ASP A 136 18.09 -8.26 4.98
CA ASP A 136 17.96 -9.41 5.87
C ASP A 136 16.51 -9.77 6.16
N VAL A 137 15.59 -8.81 6.08
CA VAL A 137 14.15 -9.08 6.16
C VAL A 137 13.60 -9.61 4.85
N VAL A 138 13.83 -8.91 3.74
CA VAL A 138 13.26 -9.27 2.44
C VAL A 138 13.80 -10.61 1.94
N LEU A 139 15.06 -10.91 2.22
CA LEU A 139 15.75 -12.12 1.77
C LEU A 139 16.04 -13.10 2.92
N GLY A 140 15.30 -12.98 4.03
CA GLY A 140 15.49 -13.79 5.24
C GLY A 140 15.38 -15.30 4.98
N SER A 141 14.56 -15.72 4.02
CA SER A 141 14.39 -17.12 3.62
C SER A 141 15.55 -17.70 2.80
N LEU A 142 16.47 -16.87 2.30
CA LEU A 142 17.61 -17.32 1.51
C LEU A 142 18.83 -17.64 2.39
N PRO A 143 19.61 -18.68 2.05
CA PRO A 143 20.90 -18.96 2.69
C PRO A 143 21.89 -17.78 2.58
N TRP A 144 22.76 -17.63 3.57
CA TRP A 144 23.61 -16.43 3.73
C TRP A 144 24.41 -16.03 2.47
N PRO A 145 25.13 -16.93 1.76
CA PRO A 145 25.86 -16.51 0.57
C PRO A 145 24.94 -16.02 -0.55
N VAL A 146 23.80 -16.69 -0.75
CA VAL A 146 22.80 -16.31 -1.78
C VAL A 146 22.18 -14.96 -1.45
N ARG A 147 21.88 -14.72 -0.16
CA ARG A 147 21.33 -13.46 0.33
C ARG A 147 22.23 -12.27 -0.01
N VAL A 148 23.54 -12.40 0.17
CA VAL A 148 24.50 -11.34 -0.13
C VAL A 148 24.51 -11.00 -1.62
N VAL A 149 24.58 -12.02 -2.49
CA VAL A 149 24.62 -11.85 -3.95
C VAL A 149 23.32 -11.21 -4.46
N VAL A 150 22.17 -11.79 -4.09
CA VAL A 150 20.85 -11.27 -4.50
C VAL A 150 20.62 -9.86 -3.94
N GLY A 151 21.01 -9.62 -2.69
CA GLY A 151 20.94 -8.30 -2.07
C GLY A 151 21.71 -7.24 -2.86
N LEU A 152 22.96 -7.54 -3.27
CA LEU A 152 23.78 -6.62 -4.06
C LEU A 152 23.16 -6.33 -5.43
N MET A 153 22.54 -7.32 -6.07
CA MET A 153 21.82 -7.13 -7.33
C MET A 153 20.62 -6.19 -7.14
N ILE A 154 19.84 -6.37 -6.07
CA ILE A 154 18.70 -5.49 -5.75
C ILE A 154 19.19 -4.08 -5.44
N TYR A 155 20.22 -3.93 -4.61
CA TYR A 155 20.82 -2.63 -4.28
C TYR A 155 21.21 -1.86 -5.54
N ARG A 156 21.97 -2.48 -6.46
CA ARG A 156 22.41 -1.85 -7.72
C ARG A 156 21.23 -1.47 -8.62
N LYS A 157 20.17 -2.28 -8.64
CA LYS A 157 18.95 -1.98 -9.39
C LYS A 157 18.21 -0.79 -8.78
N VAL A 158 18.05 -0.77 -7.46
CA VAL A 158 17.33 0.30 -6.74
C VAL A 158 18.09 1.62 -6.84
N THR A 159 19.40 1.64 -6.62
CA THR A 159 20.20 2.87 -6.73
C THR A 159 20.19 3.44 -8.15
N ARG A 160 20.31 2.59 -9.18
CA ARG A 160 20.18 3.03 -10.57
C ARG A 160 18.80 3.62 -10.86
N ASN A 161 17.73 3.00 -10.35
CA ASN A 161 16.38 3.52 -10.53
C ASN A 161 16.16 4.85 -9.81
N LEU A 162 16.65 4.98 -8.57
CA LEU A 162 16.57 6.23 -7.80
C LEU A 162 17.40 7.36 -8.43
N LEU A 163 18.51 7.02 -9.08
CA LEU A 163 19.28 7.98 -9.87
C LEU A 163 18.52 8.42 -11.13
N GLY A 164 17.98 7.47 -11.89
CA GLY A 164 17.20 7.78 -13.09
C GLY A 164 15.91 8.55 -12.80
N GLN A 165 15.29 8.31 -11.65
CA GLN A 165 14.11 9.04 -11.18
C GLN A 165 14.46 10.43 -10.59
N GLY A 166 15.66 10.59 -10.03
CA GLY A 166 16.18 11.87 -9.54
C GLY A 166 16.38 11.97 -8.02
N THR A 167 15.83 11.05 -7.22
CA THR A 167 15.97 11.08 -5.75
C THR A 167 17.44 11.08 -5.29
N MET A 168 18.33 10.32 -5.95
CA MET A 168 19.76 10.25 -5.58
C MET A 168 20.55 11.54 -5.87
N LEU A 169 19.95 12.55 -6.52
CA LEU A 169 20.60 13.83 -6.78
C LEU A 169 20.56 14.77 -5.58
N PHE A 170 19.73 14.47 -4.59
CA PHE A 170 19.57 15.25 -3.37
C PHE A 170 20.40 14.66 -2.22
N SER A 171 20.78 15.52 -1.28
CA SER A 171 21.33 15.13 0.01
C SER A 171 20.29 14.38 0.86
N THR A 172 20.76 13.68 1.90
CA THR A 172 19.86 12.99 2.83
C THR A 172 18.97 13.99 3.58
N GLU A 173 19.52 15.16 3.91
CA GLU A 173 18.83 16.24 4.59
C GLU A 173 17.69 16.81 3.73
N GLU A 174 17.94 17.07 2.44
CA GLU A 174 16.92 17.51 1.48
C GLU A 174 15.81 16.47 1.32
N ILE A 175 16.17 15.18 1.13
CA ILE A 175 15.18 14.09 1.02
C ILE A 175 14.30 14.02 2.27
N ASN A 176 14.91 14.14 3.46
CA ASN A 176 14.18 14.14 4.73
C ASN A 176 13.27 15.36 4.88
N SER A 177 13.71 16.53 4.40
CA SER A 177 12.89 17.75 4.37
C SER A 177 11.66 17.58 3.46
N PHE A 178 11.85 17.10 2.22
CA PHE A 178 10.76 16.87 1.29
C PHE A 178 9.78 15.80 1.78
N ASN A 179 10.30 14.75 2.42
CA ASN A 179 9.49 13.71 3.03
C ASN A 179 8.59 14.28 4.13
N ARG A 180 9.15 15.09 5.03
CA ARG A 180 8.43 15.74 6.13
C ARG A 180 7.36 16.71 5.59
N GLU A 181 7.70 17.55 4.61
CA GLU A 181 6.78 18.52 4.02
C GLU A 181 5.53 17.85 3.43
N ILE A 182 5.70 16.71 2.75
CA ILE A 182 4.58 15.91 2.23
C ILE A 182 3.70 15.42 3.39
N TRP A 183 4.29 14.82 4.42
CA TRP A 183 3.53 14.30 5.55
C TRP A 183 2.83 15.40 6.36
N GLU A 184 3.47 16.55 6.53
CA GLU A 184 2.89 17.72 7.18
C GLU A 184 1.67 18.25 6.41
N SER A 185 1.79 18.32 5.08
CA SER A 185 0.67 18.72 4.21
C SER A 185 -0.51 17.73 4.31
N VAL A 186 -0.21 16.42 4.33
CA VAL A 186 -1.23 15.38 4.48
C VAL A 186 -1.86 15.42 5.88
N ASP A 187 -1.07 15.61 6.93
CA ASP A 187 -1.58 15.74 8.31
C ASP A 187 -2.53 16.94 8.43
N ALA A 188 -2.18 18.09 7.85
CA ALA A 188 -3.05 19.27 7.83
C ALA A 188 -4.41 18.98 7.15
N VAL A 189 -4.42 18.27 6.02
CA VAL A 189 -5.66 17.84 5.34
C VAL A 189 -6.46 16.88 6.22
N LEU A 190 -5.80 15.94 6.91
CA LEU A 190 -6.49 15.02 7.82
C LEU A 190 -7.04 15.72 9.06
N VAL A 191 -6.36 16.73 9.61
CA VAL A 191 -6.89 17.57 10.69
C VAL A 191 -8.16 18.28 10.24
N GLU A 192 -8.16 18.84 9.03
CA GLU A 192 -9.34 19.48 8.45
C GLU A 192 -10.48 18.48 8.25
N ALA A 193 -10.22 17.34 7.61
CA ALA A 193 -11.19 16.28 7.41
C ALA A 193 -11.76 15.75 8.75
N ARG A 194 -10.88 15.59 9.74
CA ARG A 194 -11.24 15.15 11.09
C ARG A 194 -12.17 16.13 11.78
N SER A 195 -11.92 17.44 11.65
CA SER A 195 -12.77 18.45 12.29
C SER A 195 -14.20 18.44 11.75
N ARG A 196 -14.39 18.19 10.45
CA ARG A 196 -15.69 18.03 9.80
C ARG A 196 -16.40 16.73 10.17
N TYR A 197 -15.63 15.70 10.53
CA TYR A 197 -16.16 14.37 10.90
C TYR A 197 -16.84 14.35 12.27
N VAL A 198 -16.45 15.24 13.19
CA VAL A 198 -16.95 15.29 14.58
C VAL A 198 -18.47 15.43 14.66
N ASP A 199 -19.11 16.00 13.63
CA ASP A 199 -20.55 16.23 13.61
C ASP A 199 -21.40 14.98 13.26
N ARG A 200 -20.82 13.88 12.73
CA ARG A 200 -21.62 12.80 12.09
C ARG A 200 -21.51 11.40 12.71
N ALA A 201 -20.37 10.99 13.28
CA ALA A 201 -20.23 9.71 14.00
C ALA A 201 -18.92 9.71 14.80
N ARG A 202 -18.95 9.45 16.12
CA ARG A 202 -17.76 9.68 16.97
C ARG A 202 -16.67 8.59 16.87
N GLU A 203 -17.00 7.39 16.40
CA GLU A 203 -16.15 6.20 16.60
C GLU A 203 -15.64 5.53 15.32
N GLY A 204 -16.11 5.92 14.13
CA GLY A 204 -15.71 5.28 12.87
C GLY A 204 -14.47 5.88 12.18
N PRO A 205 -14.10 5.32 11.02
CA PRO A 205 -13.19 5.94 10.06
C PRO A 205 -13.74 7.27 9.53
N PHE A 206 -12.82 8.17 9.20
CA PHE A 206 -13.08 9.39 8.44
C PHE A 206 -12.20 9.36 7.19
N TRP A 207 -12.59 10.10 6.16
CA TRP A 207 -11.96 10.01 4.83
C TRP A 207 -11.21 11.29 4.50
N VAL A 208 -10.13 11.17 3.71
CA VAL A 208 -9.19 12.27 3.44
C VAL A 208 -9.86 13.50 2.82
N TRP A 209 -10.92 13.29 2.02
CA TRP A 209 -11.71 14.36 1.42
C TRP A 209 -12.98 14.74 2.21
N GLY A 210 -13.19 14.14 3.38
CA GLY A 210 -14.32 14.45 4.27
C GLY A 210 -15.69 13.99 3.77
N GLY A 211 -15.74 13.09 2.78
CA GLY A 211 -16.98 12.44 2.32
C GLY A 211 -17.50 11.39 3.30
N ASP A 212 -18.60 10.72 2.95
CA ASP A 212 -19.19 9.65 3.77
C ASP A 212 -18.59 8.25 3.45
N GLU A 213 -18.00 8.07 2.27
CA GLU A 213 -17.41 6.82 1.77
C GLU A 213 -15.92 6.99 1.40
N PRO A 214 -15.09 5.93 1.49
CA PRO A 214 -13.69 6.01 1.12
C PRO A 214 -13.51 6.16 -0.39
N THR A 215 -12.43 6.82 -0.80
CA THR A 215 -11.97 6.90 -2.18
C THR A 215 -10.76 6.00 -2.44
N GLU A 216 -10.30 5.93 -3.68
CA GLU A 216 -9.04 5.26 -3.99
C GLU A 216 -7.84 5.91 -3.25
N ALA A 217 -7.85 7.23 -3.07
CA ALA A 217 -6.79 7.89 -2.30
C ALA A 217 -6.77 7.48 -0.82
N ASP A 218 -7.91 7.16 -0.20
CA ASP A 218 -7.92 6.63 1.18
C ASP A 218 -7.20 5.28 1.27
N ALA A 219 -7.38 4.40 0.27
CA ALA A 219 -6.69 3.12 0.22
C ALA A 219 -5.17 3.30 0.08
N VAL A 220 -4.74 4.23 -0.79
CA VAL A 220 -3.32 4.59 -0.95
C VAL A 220 -2.76 5.19 0.34
N LEU A 221 -3.41 6.22 0.88
CA LEU A 221 -2.95 6.94 2.05
C LEU A 221 -2.79 6.02 3.26
N PHE A 222 -3.81 5.18 3.53
CA PHE A 222 -3.73 4.16 4.57
C PHE A 222 -2.53 3.22 4.35
N GLY A 223 -2.33 2.74 3.12
CA GLY A 223 -1.20 1.87 2.79
C GLY A 223 0.17 2.50 3.04
N PHE A 224 0.32 3.79 2.73
CA PHE A 224 1.56 4.54 2.96
C PHE A 224 1.81 4.85 4.44
N ILE A 225 0.78 5.27 5.18
CA ILE A 225 0.89 5.52 6.62
C ILE A 225 1.29 4.24 7.34
N VAL A 226 0.53 3.15 7.14
CA VAL A 226 0.80 1.87 7.82
C VAL A 226 2.16 1.31 7.42
N SER A 227 2.53 1.37 6.13
CA SER A 227 3.87 0.95 5.71
C SER A 227 4.98 1.75 6.39
N GLY A 228 4.79 3.05 6.63
CA GLY A 228 5.73 3.89 7.37
C GLY A 228 5.82 3.49 8.84
N LEU A 229 4.69 3.11 9.45
CA LEU A 229 4.62 2.71 10.85
C LEU A 229 5.26 1.35 11.15
N VAL A 230 5.14 0.37 10.25
CA VAL A 230 5.62 -1.01 10.49
C VAL A 230 7.02 -1.31 9.95
N SER A 231 7.57 -0.45 9.09
CA SER A 231 8.84 -0.70 8.41
C SER A 231 10.05 -0.24 9.24
N TYR A 232 10.60 -1.13 10.08
CA TYR A 232 11.80 -0.80 10.88
C TYR A 232 13.09 -0.61 10.06
N ALA A 233 13.09 -0.93 8.76
CA ALA A 233 14.15 -0.54 7.83
C ALA A 233 14.07 0.95 7.40
N ALA A 234 13.10 1.72 7.89
CA ALA A 234 12.95 3.14 7.63
C ALA A 234 12.64 3.93 8.93
N PRO A 235 13.60 3.99 9.88
CA PRO A 235 13.38 4.59 11.20
C PRO A 235 13.06 6.09 11.16
N ASN A 236 13.58 6.85 10.19
CA ASN A 236 13.25 8.26 10.01
C ASN A 236 11.81 8.42 9.50
N MET A 237 11.40 7.69 8.46
CA MET A 237 10.00 7.64 8.03
C MET A 237 9.07 7.27 9.19
N GLN A 238 9.42 6.22 9.96
CA GLN A 238 8.63 5.76 11.09
C GLN A 238 8.47 6.85 12.14
N ARG A 239 9.55 7.56 12.48
CA ARG A 239 9.52 8.68 13.42
C ARG A 239 8.69 9.85 12.90
N THR A 240 8.82 10.19 11.61
CA THR A 240 8.06 11.27 10.98
C THR A 240 6.57 10.98 11.02
N VAL A 241 6.13 9.80 10.57
CA VAL A 241 4.70 9.43 10.57
C VAL A 241 4.14 9.36 12.00
N ARG A 242 4.89 8.78 12.97
CA ARG A 242 4.47 8.77 14.39
C ARG A 242 4.40 10.16 15.01
N GLY A 243 5.14 11.13 14.47
CA GLY A 243 5.16 12.51 14.95
C GLY A 243 3.90 13.32 14.59
N PHE A 244 3.05 12.80 13.70
CA PHE A 244 1.84 13.45 13.22
C PHE A 244 0.60 12.72 13.73
N PRO A 245 -0.08 13.22 14.78
CA PRO A 245 -1.17 12.50 15.43
C PRO A 245 -2.37 12.21 14.52
N ALA A 246 -2.70 13.09 13.56
CA ALA A 246 -3.86 12.87 12.69
C ALA A 246 -3.61 11.71 11.70
N LEU A 247 -2.37 11.55 11.21
CA LEU A 247 -1.99 10.36 10.42
C LEU A 247 -2.22 9.06 11.21
N VAL A 248 -1.78 9.03 12.47
CA VAL A 248 -1.89 7.83 13.32
C VAL A 248 -3.34 7.54 13.69
N ASP A 249 -4.13 8.55 14.05
CA ASP A 249 -5.58 8.39 14.34
C ASP A 249 -6.35 7.90 13.10
N TYR A 250 -6.07 8.50 11.93
CA TYR A 250 -6.66 8.10 10.66
C TYR A 250 -6.40 6.62 10.36
N ALA A 251 -5.14 6.20 10.41
CA ALA A 251 -4.80 4.80 10.17
C ALA A 251 -5.42 3.87 11.21
N ARG A 252 -5.41 4.25 12.49
CA ARG A 252 -5.95 3.41 13.58
C ARG A 252 -7.43 3.13 13.39
N ARG A 253 -8.23 4.15 13.04
CA ARG A 253 -9.67 3.99 12.82
C ARG A 253 -9.99 3.08 11.64
N ILE A 254 -9.22 3.20 10.55
CA ILE A 254 -9.36 2.30 9.40
C ILE A 254 -8.98 0.87 9.79
N HIS A 255 -7.90 0.69 10.55
CA HIS A 255 -7.50 -0.61 11.07
C HIS A 255 -8.58 -1.24 11.95
N ASP A 256 -9.08 -0.51 12.95
CA ASP A 256 -10.09 -1.02 13.89
C ASP A 256 -11.36 -1.47 13.15
N ARG A 257 -11.73 -0.75 12.07
CA ARG A 257 -12.92 -1.07 11.28
C ARG A 257 -12.72 -2.21 10.28
N TYR A 258 -11.63 -2.16 9.52
CA TYR A 258 -11.44 -3.03 8.34
C TYR A 258 -10.43 -4.14 8.56
N PHE A 259 -9.49 -4.00 9.49
CA PHE A 259 -8.41 -4.95 9.77
C PHE A 259 -8.37 -5.42 11.24
N PRO A 260 -9.50 -5.76 11.89
CA PRO A 260 -9.50 -6.18 13.29
C PRO A 260 -8.76 -7.51 13.52
N ASP A 261 -8.52 -8.27 12.45
CA ASP A 261 -7.75 -9.51 12.42
C ASP A 261 -6.23 -9.29 12.27
N TYR A 262 -5.77 -8.04 12.12
CA TYR A 262 -4.36 -7.72 11.95
C TYR A 262 -3.75 -7.24 13.27
N ALA A 263 -2.46 -7.48 13.46
CA ALA A 263 -1.70 -6.86 14.55
C ALA A 263 -1.55 -5.35 14.31
N LEU A 264 -1.79 -4.56 15.36
CA LEU A 264 -1.55 -3.12 15.35
C LEU A 264 -0.04 -2.83 15.38
N TRP A 265 0.34 -1.68 14.83
CA TRP A 265 1.73 -1.19 14.73
C TRP A 265 2.24 -0.53 16.03
N GLU A 266 2.24 -1.26 17.15
CA GLU A 266 2.73 -0.72 18.43
C GLU A 266 4.14 -0.10 18.33
#